data_AF-A0A2M7UXN8-F1
#
_entry.id   AF-A0A2M7UXN8-F1
#
_cell.length_a   1.000
_cell.length_b   1.000
_cell.length_c   1.000
_cell.angle_alpha   90.00
_cell.angle_beta   90.00
_cell.angle_gamma   90.00
#
_symmetry.space_group_name_H-M   'P 1'
#
loop_
_entity.id
_entity.type
_entity.pdbx_description
1 polymer ?
#
loop_
_entity_poly.entity_id
_entity_poly.type
_entity_poly.pdbx_seq_one_letter_code
_entity_poly.pdbx_strand_id
1 'polypeptide(L)'
;MVEKGKIKETNSEEGSSLSWFQLATKEFTKFITNQKVEIYWALKYLNMKNIKFGLLFVVFLASSFVIIKNISAQESPFAGKVIALDAGHGGTELGATYPPNSGNAGIVKEKDVNLAVVYTLKTKIEEAGGKVVLTRVCDETISGRKERVDWAVTQCKALTGRKCDALISVHHNGNVDATHDGTMVIYNENQDKPLAIALHNSLIKALQLPDEGYDNGGYGMTVYNHLVSALTEAFYITNEQEAQTYLNGTMKAVCSQGGLDYSVLIGDRVNKEAEALFQGLYTYLSTPTKPGRK
;
A
#
# COMPACT_ATOMS: atom_id res chain seq x y z
N MET A 1 -28.71 72.80 -0.62
CA MET A 1 -29.78 71.78 -0.57
C MET A 1 -29.45 70.74 -1.64
N VAL A 2 -29.09 69.54 -1.15
CA VAL A 2 -29.28 68.18 -1.70
C VAL A 2 -28.70 67.91 -3.11
N GLU A 3 -27.54 67.28 -3.32
CA GLU A 3 -26.97 65.95 -2.98
C GLU A 3 -27.23 64.81 -4.00
N LYS A 4 -26.10 64.32 -4.55
CA LYS A 4 -25.59 62.92 -4.66
C LYS A 4 -26.32 61.85 -5.48
N GLY A 5 -25.50 61.12 -6.25
CA GLY A 5 -25.74 59.73 -6.69
C GLY A 5 -24.65 59.19 -7.64
N LYS A 6 -23.36 59.33 -7.30
CA LYS A 6 -22.37 58.23 -7.11
C LYS A 6 -22.51 56.95 -7.95
N ILE A 7 -21.52 56.78 -8.82
CA ILE A 7 -21.04 55.52 -9.41
C ILE A 7 -20.67 54.54 -8.29
N LYS A 8 -21.13 53.29 -8.39
CA LYS A 8 -20.59 52.15 -7.63
C LYS A 8 -20.39 50.98 -8.59
N GLU A 9 -19.16 50.79 -9.02
CA GLU A 9 -18.65 49.47 -9.36
C GLU A 9 -18.63 48.65 -8.07
N THR A 10 -19.36 47.54 -8.04
CA THR A 10 -19.19 46.51 -7.02
C THR A 10 -18.11 45.56 -7.51
N ASN A 11 -16.88 45.77 -7.05
CA ASN A 11 -15.86 44.73 -7.07
C ASN A 11 -16.35 43.58 -6.20
N SER A 12 -16.55 42.41 -6.82
CA SER A 12 -16.63 41.14 -6.14
C SER A 12 -15.24 40.83 -5.57
N GLU A 13 -15.12 40.82 -4.23
CA GLU A 13 -13.96 40.22 -3.57
C GLU A 13 -14.03 38.69 -3.78
N GLU A 14 -13.37 38.22 -4.83
CA GLU A 14 -12.92 36.82 -4.94
C GLU A 14 -11.89 36.56 -3.83
N GLY A 15 -12.35 36.00 -2.71
CA GLY A 15 -11.49 35.32 -1.76
C GLY A 15 -10.94 34.05 -2.40
N SER A 16 -9.80 34.15 -3.09
CA SER A 16 -9.07 32.97 -3.57
C SER A 16 -8.57 32.17 -2.37
N SER A 17 -9.20 31.03 -2.11
CA SER A 17 -8.68 30.05 -1.17
C SER A 17 -7.37 29.51 -1.74
N LEU A 18 -6.25 29.82 -1.06
CA LEU A 18 -4.94 29.26 -1.41
C LEU A 18 -5.06 27.73 -1.45
N SER A 19 -4.49 27.11 -2.50
CA SER A 19 -4.48 25.65 -2.60
C SER A 19 -3.70 25.05 -1.42
N TRP A 20 -3.97 23.78 -1.08
CA TRP A 20 -3.27 23.13 0.03
C TRP A 20 -1.74 23.16 -0.16
N PHE A 21 -1.26 23.08 -1.40
CA PHE A 21 0.16 23.23 -1.75
C PHE A 21 0.69 24.64 -1.46
N GLN A 22 -0.09 25.69 -1.69
CA GLN A 22 0.29 27.06 -1.37
C GLN A 22 0.30 27.31 0.15
N LEU A 23 -0.61 26.68 0.90
CA LEU A 23 -0.60 26.72 2.36
C LEU A 23 0.60 25.96 2.93
N ALA A 24 0.89 24.77 2.42
CA ALA A 24 2.04 23.96 2.84
C ALA A 24 3.37 24.64 2.54
N THR A 25 3.52 25.25 1.36
CA THR A 25 4.73 26.03 1.01
C THR A 25 4.87 27.28 1.87
N LYS A 26 3.79 27.96 2.23
CA LYS A 26 3.82 29.12 3.11
C LYS A 26 4.20 28.75 4.54
N GLU A 27 3.63 27.68 5.10
CA GLU A 27 4.00 27.18 6.42
C GLU A 27 5.43 26.64 6.46
N PHE A 28 5.87 25.93 5.40
CA PHE A 28 7.25 25.48 5.28
C PHE A 28 8.24 26.65 5.19
N THR A 29 7.92 27.68 4.40
CA THR A 29 8.76 28.89 4.29
C THR A 29 8.84 29.63 5.62
N LYS A 30 7.74 29.70 6.37
CA LYS A 30 7.69 30.29 7.71
C LYS A 30 8.50 29.48 8.72
N PHE A 31 8.43 28.15 8.67
CA PHE A 31 9.26 27.25 9.48
C PHE A 31 10.75 27.45 9.19
N ILE A 32 11.15 27.48 7.92
CA ILE A 32 12.55 27.71 7.52
C ILE A 32 13.03 29.11 7.94
N THR A 33 12.18 30.13 7.84
CA THR A 33 12.53 31.50 8.22
C THR A 33 12.67 31.63 9.74
N ASN A 34 11.77 31.02 10.52
CA ASN A 34 11.89 30.96 11.97
C ASN A 34 13.16 30.20 12.41
N GLN A 35 13.47 29.06 11.78
CA GLN A 35 14.72 28.33 12.01
C GLN A 35 15.96 29.18 11.70
N LYS A 36 15.96 29.93 10.60
CA LYS A 36 17.08 30.84 10.24
C LYS A 36 17.26 31.97 11.26
N VAL A 37 16.16 32.52 11.80
CA VAL A 37 16.21 33.56 12.85
C VAL A 37 16.75 32.97 14.16
N GLU A 38 16.34 31.78 14.57
CA GLU A 38 16.87 31.11 15.76
C GLU A 38 18.36 30.77 15.61
N ILE A 39 18.79 30.27 14.45
CA ILE A 39 20.21 30.02 14.15
C ILE A 39 21.01 31.33 14.18
N TYR A 40 20.48 32.43 13.64
CA TYR A 40 21.14 33.74 13.69
C TYR A 40 21.33 34.25 15.13
N TRP A 41 20.31 34.12 15.99
CA TRP A 41 20.42 34.47 17.40
C TRP A 41 21.36 33.53 18.17
N ALA A 42 21.37 32.23 17.86
CA ALA A 42 22.32 31.27 18.42
C ALA A 42 23.77 31.60 18.05
N LEU A 43 24.02 31.94 16.78
CA LEU A 43 25.33 32.38 16.30
C LEU A 43 25.76 33.72 16.90
N LYS A 44 24.82 34.63 17.16
CA LYS A 44 25.08 35.90 17.85
C LYS A 44 25.36 35.71 19.35
N TYR A 45 24.71 34.74 19.99
CA TYR A 45 25.00 34.30 21.37
C TYR A 45 26.36 33.59 21.49
N LEU A 46 26.81 32.91 20.44
CA LEU A 46 28.14 32.28 20.35
C LEU A 46 29.29 33.28 20.16
N ASN A 47 29.00 34.56 19.85
CA ASN A 47 30.00 35.63 19.82
C ASN A 47 30.28 36.21 21.22
N MET A 48 30.65 35.37 22.19
CA MET A 48 31.09 35.82 23.51
C MET A 48 32.30 35.02 24.02
N LYS A 49 33.27 35.76 24.57
CA LYS A 49 34.62 35.39 25.04
C LYS A 49 34.70 34.32 26.17
N ASN A 50 33.75 33.40 26.29
CA ASN A 50 33.66 32.42 27.38
C ASN A 50 33.77 30.98 26.87
N ILE A 51 34.99 30.44 26.88
CA ILE A 51 35.35 29.06 26.47
C ILE A 51 34.45 27.97 27.10
N LYS A 52 33.92 28.20 28.31
CA LYS A 52 33.03 27.25 29.01
C LYS A 52 31.68 27.03 28.30
N PHE A 53 31.14 28.03 27.61
CA PHE A 53 29.89 27.90 26.85
C PHE A 53 30.10 27.24 25.49
N GLY A 54 31.25 27.47 24.85
CA GLY A 54 31.64 26.75 23.64
C GLY A 54 31.80 25.25 23.89
N LEU A 55 32.39 24.85 25.03
CA LEU A 55 32.53 23.45 25.40
C LEU A 55 31.16 22.77 25.66
N LEU A 56 30.25 23.46 26.35
CA LEU A 56 28.87 22.99 26.59
C LEU A 56 28.06 22.87 25.29
N PHE A 57 28.27 23.78 24.32
CA PHE A 57 27.63 23.71 23.01
C PHE A 57 28.19 22.56 22.15
N VAL A 58 29.50 22.31 22.20
CA VAL A 58 30.12 21.14 21.54
C VAL A 58 29.65 19.83 22.17
N VAL A 59 29.52 19.76 23.50
CA VAL A 59 28.93 18.60 24.20
C VAL A 59 27.46 18.43 23.85
N PHE A 60 26.68 19.51 23.75
CA PHE A 60 25.28 19.48 23.31
C PHE A 60 25.16 18.98 21.86
N LEU A 61 25.96 19.52 20.93
CA LEU A 61 26.01 19.07 19.54
C LEU A 61 26.44 17.60 19.45
N ALA A 62 27.48 17.18 20.18
CA ALA A 62 27.92 15.79 20.23
C ALA A 62 26.83 14.86 20.81
N SER A 63 26.13 15.30 21.86
CA SER A 63 25.02 14.55 22.45
C SER A 63 23.81 14.45 21.52
N SER A 64 23.48 15.53 20.79
CA SER A 64 22.43 15.51 19.76
C SER A 64 22.82 14.61 18.59
N PHE A 65 24.10 14.50 18.26
CA PHE A 65 24.60 13.58 17.23
C PHE A 65 24.47 12.11 17.66
N VAL A 66 24.69 11.82 18.95
CA VAL A 66 24.46 10.48 19.54
C VAL A 66 22.97 10.16 19.61
N ILE A 67 22.11 11.13 19.89
CA ILE A 67 20.64 10.95 19.90
C ILE A 67 20.12 10.72 18.47
N ILE A 68 20.59 11.48 17.47
CA ILE A 68 20.20 11.32 16.06
C ILE A 68 20.64 9.94 15.50
N LYS A 69 21.82 9.43 15.91
CA LYS A 69 22.26 8.07 15.58
C LYS A 69 21.44 6.95 16.24
N ASN A 70 20.73 7.23 17.34
CA ASN A 70 19.86 6.24 17.98
C ASN A 70 18.39 6.36 17.51
N ILE A 71 17.98 7.50 16.93
CA ILE A 71 16.66 7.69 16.31
C ILE A 71 16.64 7.08 14.88
N SER A 72 17.80 6.94 14.24
CA SER A 72 18.00 6.20 12.98
C SER A 72 18.72 4.87 13.31
N ALA A 73 18.13 3.69 13.33
CA ALA A 73 17.08 3.17 12.48
C ALA A 73 16.42 1.98 13.20
N GLN A 74 15.12 2.06 13.47
CA GLN A 74 14.37 0.81 13.52
C GLN A 74 14.31 0.32 12.06
N GLU A 75 15.12 -0.68 11.74
CA GLU A 75 15.08 -1.28 10.40
C GLU A 75 13.64 -1.70 10.09
N SER A 76 13.19 -1.34 8.90
CA SER A 76 11.87 -1.74 8.40
C SER A 76 11.70 -3.25 8.59
N PRO A 77 10.54 -3.74 9.07
CA PRO A 77 10.26 -5.17 9.16
C PRO A 77 10.37 -5.92 7.82
N PHE A 78 10.32 -5.18 6.70
CA PHE A 78 10.53 -5.70 5.36
C PHE A 78 12.01 -5.85 4.97
N ALA A 79 12.94 -5.22 5.70
CA ALA A 79 14.37 -5.30 5.41
C ALA A 79 14.83 -6.77 5.40
N GLY A 80 15.42 -7.18 4.28
CA GLY A 80 15.90 -8.56 4.07
C GLY A 80 14.80 -9.61 3.85
N LYS A 81 13.52 -9.19 3.77
CA LYS A 81 12.39 -10.08 3.46
C LYS A 81 12.16 -10.20 1.96
N VAL A 82 11.64 -11.35 1.55
CA VAL A 82 11.16 -11.61 0.18
C VAL A 82 9.72 -12.09 0.23
N ILE A 83 8.81 -11.33 -0.38
CA ILE A 83 7.37 -11.57 -0.38
C ILE A 83 6.93 -11.96 -1.78
N ALA A 84 6.23 -13.08 -1.92
CA ALA A 84 5.55 -13.42 -3.16
C ALA A 84 4.16 -12.76 -3.20
N LEU A 85 3.84 -12.10 -4.30
CA LEU A 85 2.51 -11.56 -4.55
C LEU A 85 1.92 -12.26 -5.77
N ASP A 86 0.70 -12.74 -5.62
CA ASP A 86 -0.07 -13.34 -6.69
C ASP A 86 -1.27 -12.48 -7.02
N ALA A 87 -1.31 -12.02 -8.28
CA ALA A 87 -2.51 -11.41 -8.84
C ALA A 87 -3.37 -12.55 -9.40
N GLY A 88 -4.43 -12.88 -8.68
CA GLY A 88 -5.36 -13.95 -9.04
C GLY A 88 -5.87 -13.82 -10.48
N HIS A 89 -6.19 -14.97 -11.08
CA HIS A 89 -6.64 -15.08 -12.48
C HIS A 89 -5.61 -14.55 -13.50
N GLY A 90 -6.05 -14.14 -14.69
CA GLY A 90 -5.20 -13.63 -15.77
C GLY A 90 -5.48 -14.27 -17.13
N GLY A 91 -5.22 -13.52 -18.19
CA GLY A 91 -5.50 -13.93 -19.56
C GLY A 91 -6.98 -14.23 -19.75
N THR A 92 -7.31 -15.49 -20.03
CA THR A 92 -8.68 -15.97 -20.26
C THR A 92 -9.50 -16.14 -18.97
N GLU A 93 -8.83 -16.26 -17.82
CA GLU A 93 -9.52 -16.27 -16.53
C GLU A 93 -9.77 -14.83 -16.09
N LEU A 94 -11.02 -14.37 -16.22
CA LEU A 94 -11.39 -12.98 -15.91
C LEU A 94 -11.65 -12.77 -14.41
N GLY A 95 -12.01 -13.86 -13.71
CA GLY A 95 -12.62 -13.83 -12.40
C GLY A 95 -14.02 -13.24 -12.42
N ALA A 96 -14.46 -12.68 -11.29
CA ALA A 96 -15.73 -11.95 -11.20
C ALA A 96 -15.73 -10.72 -12.13
N THR A 97 -16.93 -10.32 -12.58
CA THR A 97 -17.12 -9.20 -13.52
C THR A 97 -18.20 -8.25 -13.03
N TYR A 98 -18.06 -6.96 -13.34
CA TYR A 98 -19.12 -5.97 -13.20
C TYR A 98 -19.52 -5.43 -14.57
N PRO A 99 -20.81 -5.46 -14.96
CA PRO A 99 -21.92 -6.12 -14.25
C PRO A 99 -21.70 -7.64 -14.09
N PRO A 100 -22.38 -8.31 -13.14
CA PRO A 100 -22.21 -9.75 -12.90
C PRO A 100 -22.45 -10.60 -14.15
N ASN A 101 -21.66 -11.67 -14.32
CA ASN A 101 -21.78 -12.64 -15.41
C ASN A 101 -21.66 -12.05 -16.83
N SER A 102 -20.99 -10.91 -17.00
CA SER A 102 -20.82 -10.24 -18.29
C SER A 102 -19.61 -10.73 -19.09
N GLY A 103 -18.73 -11.52 -18.48
CA GLY A 103 -17.57 -12.11 -19.15
C GLY A 103 -16.67 -11.04 -19.77
N ASN A 104 -16.29 -11.22 -21.04
CA ASN A 104 -15.42 -10.26 -21.73
C ASN A 104 -16.06 -8.87 -21.90
N ALA A 105 -17.39 -8.78 -21.93
CA ALA A 105 -18.13 -7.52 -22.02
C ALA A 105 -18.19 -6.77 -20.67
N GLY A 106 -17.69 -7.37 -19.59
CA GLY A 106 -17.62 -6.72 -18.28
C GLY A 106 -16.74 -5.49 -18.28
N ILE A 107 -17.24 -4.44 -17.64
CA ILE A 107 -16.59 -3.13 -17.51
C ILE A 107 -15.46 -3.23 -16.48
N VAL A 108 -15.68 -3.96 -15.39
CA VAL A 108 -14.64 -4.31 -14.40
C VAL A 108 -14.44 -5.82 -14.44
N LYS A 109 -13.18 -6.25 -14.41
CA LYS A 109 -12.79 -7.65 -14.36
C LYS A 109 -11.86 -7.83 -13.17
N GLU A 110 -12.11 -8.86 -12.37
CA GLU A 110 -11.34 -9.16 -11.16
C GLU A 110 -9.83 -9.26 -11.45
N LYS A 111 -9.45 -9.92 -12.55
CA LYS A 111 -8.03 -10.08 -12.93
C LYS A 111 -7.28 -8.74 -13.07
N ASP A 112 -7.97 -7.66 -13.45
CA ASP A 112 -7.40 -6.33 -13.66
C ASP A 112 -7.24 -5.62 -12.32
N VAL A 113 -8.25 -5.73 -11.45
CA VAL A 113 -8.23 -5.19 -10.07
C VAL A 113 -7.12 -5.87 -9.25
N ASN A 114 -7.04 -7.21 -9.32
CA ASN A 114 -5.99 -7.99 -8.66
C ASN A 114 -4.59 -7.51 -9.07
N LEU A 115 -4.38 -7.28 -10.38
CA LEU A 115 -3.10 -6.81 -10.89
C LEU A 115 -2.78 -5.39 -10.40
N ALA A 116 -3.77 -4.49 -10.39
CA ALA A 116 -3.61 -3.13 -9.89
C ALA A 116 -3.18 -3.08 -8.42
N VAL A 117 -3.83 -3.88 -7.57
CA VAL A 117 -3.52 -3.98 -6.14
C VAL A 117 -2.12 -4.55 -5.94
N VAL A 118 -1.78 -5.66 -6.64
CA VAL A 118 -0.47 -6.30 -6.52
C VAL A 118 0.68 -5.37 -6.92
N TYR A 119 0.53 -4.60 -8.01
CA TYR A 119 1.56 -3.63 -8.41
C TYR A 119 1.70 -2.48 -7.41
N THR A 120 0.58 -2.00 -6.86
CA THR A 120 0.60 -0.94 -5.84
C THR A 120 1.24 -1.44 -4.54
N LEU A 121 0.90 -2.65 -4.10
CA LEU A 121 1.48 -3.30 -2.93
C LEU A 121 2.97 -3.60 -3.14
N LYS A 122 3.36 -4.06 -4.33
CA LYS A 122 4.76 -4.30 -4.71
C LYS A 122 5.61 -3.05 -4.47
N THR A 123 5.18 -1.91 -5.01
CA THR A 123 5.89 -0.63 -4.85
C THR A 123 6.08 -0.30 -3.37
N LYS A 124 5.02 -0.42 -2.55
CA LYS A 124 5.10 -0.14 -1.11
C LYS A 124 6.09 -1.04 -0.38
N ILE A 125 6.08 -2.34 -0.67
CA ILE A 125 7.01 -3.31 -0.05
C ILE A 125 8.47 -3.01 -0.43
N GLU A 126 8.71 -2.70 -1.71
CA GLU A 126 10.06 -2.40 -2.21
C GLU A 126 10.60 -1.08 -1.66
N GLU A 127 9.76 -0.05 -1.57
CA GLU A 127 10.10 1.23 -0.93
C GLU A 127 10.41 1.06 0.56
N ALA A 128 9.79 0.08 1.22
CA ALA A 128 10.07 -0.29 2.60
C ALA A 128 11.30 -1.21 2.76
N GLY A 129 12.04 -1.50 1.69
CA GLY A 129 13.27 -2.30 1.72
C GLY A 129 13.08 -3.81 1.59
N GLY A 130 11.86 -4.27 1.29
CA GLY A 130 11.57 -5.67 0.96
C GLY A 130 11.86 -6.01 -0.50
N LYS A 131 11.95 -7.30 -0.81
CA LYS A 131 11.97 -7.82 -2.18
C LYS A 131 10.63 -8.43 -2.53
N VAL A 132 10.19 -8.28 -3.78
CA VAL A 132 8.92 -8.84 -4.26
C VAL A 132 9.16 -9.80 -5.43
N VAL A 133 8.46 -10.93 -5.39
CA VAL A 133 8.32 -11.86 -6.52
C VAL A 133 6.86 -11.83 -6.95
N LEU A 134 6.61 -11.54 -8.22
CA LEU A 134 5.27 -11.67 -8.80
C LEU A 134 5.10 -13.06 -9.41
N THR A 135 3.94 -13.69 -9.17
CA THR A 135 3.56 -14.93 -9.88
C THR A 135 3.13 -14.64 -11.31
N ARG A 136 2.58 -13.45 -11.54
CA ARG A 136 2.09 -12.94 -12.82
C ARG A 136 2.57 -11.50 -13.02
N VAL A 137 3.18 -11.22 -14.16
CA VAL A 137 3.72 -9.86 -14.45
C VAL A 137 2.75 -9.07 -15.34
N CYS A 138 2.07 -9.73 -16.26
CA CYS A 138 1.13 -9.10 -17.18
C CYS A 138 -0.22 -9.81 -17.24
N ASP A 139 -1.09 -9.43 -18.17
CA ASP A 139 -2.32 -10.17 -18.46
C ASP A 139 -2.03 -11.46 -19.23
N GLU A 140 -1.64 -12.49 -18.49
CA GLU A 140 -1.24 -13.79 -19.02
C GLU A 140 -2.00 -14.92 -18.31
N THR A 141 -2.32 -15.97 -19.07
CA THR A 141 -2.88 -17.21 -18.51
C THR A 141 -1.76 -18.00 -17.86
N ILE A 142 -1.91 -18.32 -16.57
CA ILE A 142 -0.99 -19.23 -15.86
C ILE A 142 -1.70 -20.57 -15.64
N SER A 143 -1.00 -21.66 -15.94
CA SER A 143 -1.55 -23.01 -16.09
C SER A 143 -2.22 -23.61 -14.86
N GLY A 144 -1.97 -23.09 -13.65
CA GLY A 144 -2.64 -23.56 -12.45
C GLY A 144 -2.10 -22.97 -11.15
N ARG A 145 -2.84 -23.25 -10.05
CA ARG A 145 -2.54 -22.75 -8.70
C ARG A 145 -1.22 -23.30 -8.17
N LYS A 146 -0.93 -24.58 -8.42
CA LYS A 146 0.32 -25.22 -7.98
C LYS A 146 1.52 -24.59 -8.68
N GLU A 147 1.40 -24.33 -9.98
CA GLU A 147 2.43 -23.74 -10.82
C GLU A 147 2.78 -22.33 -10.37
N ARG A 148 1.78 -21.52 -9.98
CA ARG A 148 2.00 -20.21 -9.36
C ARG A 148 2.85 -20.31 -8.08
N VAL A 149 2.57 -21.30 -7.22
CA VAL A 149 3.34 -21.50 -5.98
C VAL A 149 4.75 -22.01 -6.28
N ASP A 150 4.88 -22.98 -7.20
CA ASP A 150 6.19 -23.52 -7.60
C ASP A 150 7.07 -22.43 -8.22
N TRP A 151 6.49 -21.56 -9.05
CA TRP A 151 7.15 -20.38 -9.58
C TRP A 151 7.62 -19.46 -8.46
N ALA A 152 6.73 -19.05 -7.55
CA ALA A 152 7.09 -18.19 -6.42
C ALA A 152 8.25 -18.77 -5.60
N VAL A 153 8.17 -20.06 -5.24
CA VAL A 153 9.22 -20.76 -4.48
C VAL A 153 10.54 -20.76 -5.25
N THR A 154 10.51 -21.05 -6.55
CA THR A 154 11.71 -21.09 -7.40
C THR A 154 12.36 -19.71 -7.49
N GLN A 155 11.59 -18.67 -7.74
CA GLN A 155 12.10 -17.30 -7.86
C GLN A 155 12.64 -16.77 -6.53
N CYS A 156 11.95 -17.01 -5.42
CA CYS A 156 12.44 -16.62 -4.09
C CYS A 156 13.77 -17.32 -3.75
N LYS A 157 13.89 -18.61 -4.08
CA LYS A 157 15.15 -19.36 -3.91
C LYS A 157 16.27 -18.82 -4.78
N ALA A 158 15.98 -18.47 -6.03
CA ALA A 158 16.97 -17.84 -6.92
C ALA A 158 17.45 -16.49 -6.38
N LEU A 159 16.55 -15.68 -5.81
CA LEU A 159 16.87 -14.34 -5.29
C LEU A 159 17.56 -14.32 -3.92
N THR A 160 17.31 -15.33 -3.08
CA THR A 160 17.68 -15.28 -1.65
C THR A 160 18.28 -16.58 -1.09
N GLY A 161 18.31 -17.66 -1.85
CA GLY A 161 18.74 -18.99 -1.39
C GLY A 161 17.71 -19.73 -0.52
N ARG A 162 16.51 -19.18 -0.31
CA ARG A 162 15.46 -19.72 0.56
C ARG A 162 14.05 -19.49 -0.02
N LYS A 163 13.04 -20.16 0.56
CA LYS A 163 11.62 -19.91 0.22
C LYS A 163 11.24 -18.47 0.58
N CYS A 164 10.14 -17.99 -0.01
CA CYS A 164 9.57 -16.68 0.33
C CYS A 164 9.20 -16.62 1.82
N ASP A 165 9.28 -15.43 2.43
CA ASP A 165 8.85 -15.22 3.82
C ASP A 165 7.33 -15.28 3.97
N ALA A 166 6.60 -14.87 2.92
CA ALA A 166 5.16 -15.00 2.81
C ALA A 166 4.73 -15.01 1.33
N LEU A 167 3.53 -15.56 1.05
CA LEU A 167 2.81 -15.41 -0.21
C LEU A 167 1.42 -14.82 0.03
N ILE A 168 1.09 -13.74 -0.67
CA ILE A 168 -0.24 -13.14 -0.66
C ILE A 168 -0.88 -13.33 -2.03
N SER A 169 -1.99 -14.06 -2.09
CA SER A 169 -2.81 -14.18 -3.30
C SER A 169 -3.98 -13.20 -3.19
N VAL A 170 -3.97 -12.18 -4.05
CA VAL A 170 -4.95 -11.11 -4.05
C VAL A 170 -6.08 -11.47 -5.01
N HIS A 171 -7.29 -11.50 -4.46
CA HIS A 171 -8.54 -11.82 -5.12
C HIS A 171 -9.66 -10.86 -4.70
N HIS A 172 -10.74 -10.88 -5.47
CA HIS A 172 -11.96 -10.17 -5.12
C HIS A 172 -13.16 -11.04 -5.47
N ASN A 173 -14.13 -11.08 -4.55
CA ASN A 173 -15.19 -12.05 -4.61
C ASN A 173 -16.25 -11.67 -5.66
N GLY A 174 -17.19 -12.59 -5.90
CA GLY A 174 -18.34 -12.35 -6.77
C GLY A 174 -19.60 -12.95 -6.17
N ASN A 175 -20.72 -12.25 -6.29
CA ASN A 175 -22.02 -12.72 -5.82
C ASN A 175 -23.08 -12.49 -6.91
N VAL A 176 -24.08 -13.37 -6.94
CA VAL A 176 -25.27 -13.19 -7.79
C VAL A 176 -26.12 -12.01 -7.33
N ASP A 177 -26.10 -11.71 -6.03
CA ASP A 177 -26.66 -10.50 -5.46
C ASP A 177 -25.63 -9.36 -5.56
N ALA A 178 -25.86 -8.43 -6.48
CA ALA A 178 -25.00 -7.27 -6.69
C ALA A 178 -25.00 -6.25 -5.53
N THR A 179 -25.86 -6.45 -4.51
CA THR A 179 -25.84 -5.64 -3.29
C THR A 179 -24.96 -6.25 -2.20
N HIS A 180 -24.58 -7.53 -2.34
CA HIS A 180 -23.70 -8.20 -1.39
C HIS A 180 -22.28 -7.64 -1.49
N ASP A 181 -21.67 -7.44 -0.33
CA ASP A 181 -20.26 -7.07 -0.20
C ASP A 181 -19.72 -7.54 1.16
N GLY A 182 -18.41 -7.62 1.28
CA GLY A 182 -17.74 -8.17 2.45
C GLY A 182 -16.27 -8.41 2.21
N THR A 183 -15.54 -8.59 3.30
CA THR A 183 -14.11 -8.88 3.30
C THR A 183 -13.86 -10.21 3.98
N MET A 184 -13.09 -11.09 3.32
CA MET A 184 -12.67 -12.39 3.85
C MET A 184 -11.18 -12.64 3.59
N VAL A 185 -10.52 -13.40 4.47
CA VAL A 185 -9.17 -13.92 4.22
C VAL A 185 -9.09 -15.42 4.45
N ILE A 186 -8.61 -16.17 3.47
CA ILE A 186 -8.53 -17.63 3.53
C ILE A 186 -7.08 -18.07 3.80
N TYR A 187 -6.93 -19.06 4.68
CA TYR A 187 -5.67 -19.73 4.97
C TYR A 187 -5.85 -21.26 5.04
N ASN A 188 -4.75 -21.99 5.18
CA ASN A 188 -4.78 -23.46 5.24
C ASN A 188 -4.07 -24.02 6.47
N GLU A 189 -2.79 -23.68 6.67
CA GLU A 189 -2.00 -24.29 7.74
C GLU A 189 -2.00 -23.43 9.00
N ASN A 190 -1.79 -24.06 10.17
CA ASN A 190 -1.64 -23.33 11.43
C ASN A 190 -0.49 -22.30 11.42
N GLN A 191 0.49 -22.48 10.53
CA GLN A 191 1.57 -21.53 10.34
C GLN A 191 1.15 -20.26 9.59
N ASP A 192 0.10 -20.35 8.77
CA ASP A 192 -0.47 -19.27 7.94
C ASP A 192 -1.38 -18.34 8.74
N LYS A 193 -2.08 -18.91 9.73
CA LYS A 193 -3.10 -18.20 10.52
C LYS A 193 -2.66 -16.82 11.05
N PRO A 194 -1.44 -16.63 11.60
CA PRO A 194 -1.00 -15.31 12.06
C PRO A 194 -0.93 -14.27 10.93
N LEU A 195 -0.51 -14.68 9.73
CA LEU A 195 -0.50 -13.80 8.56
C LEU A 195 -1.93 -13.45 8.14
N ALA A 196 -2.81 -14.45 8.05
CA ALA A 196 -4.21 -14.25 7.67
C ALA A 196 -4.94 -13.27 8.59
N ILE A 197 -4.77 -13.42 9.91
CA ILE A 197 -5.35 -12.50 10.91
C ILE A 197 -4.83 -11.07 10.74
N ALA A 198 -3.52 -10.91 10.51
CA ALA A 198 -2.92 -9.58 10.38
C ALA A 198 -3.43 -8.84 9.11
N LEU A 199 -3.54 -9.56 7.99
CA LEU A 199 -4.11 -9.04 6.75
C LEU A 199 -5.60 -8.70 6.93
N HIS A 200 -6.38 -9.64 7.44
CA HIS A 200 -7.81 -9.47 7.68
C HIS A 200 -8.12 -8.23 8.52
N ASN A 201 -7.47 -8.11 9.68
CA ASN A 201 -7.71 -6.97 10.59
C ASN A 201 -7.39 -5.62 9.94
N SER A 202 -6.35 -5.58 9.09
CA SER A 202 -5.96 -4.37 8.38
C SER A 202 -6.96 -4.02 7.27
N LEU A 203 -7.45 -5.03 6.54
CA LEU A 203 -8.47 -4.88 5.51
C LEU A 203 -9.79 -4.39 6.11
N ILE A 204 -10.32 -5.04 7.14
CA ILE A 204 -11.56 -4.63 7.80
C ILE A 204 -11.48 -3.19 8.31
N LYS A 205 -10.38 -2.83 8.97
CA LYS A 205 -10.16 -1.47 9.47
C LYS A 205 -10.14 -0.44 8.35
N ALA A 206 -9.50 -0.75 7.23
CA ALA A 206 -9.38 0.16 6.11
C ALA A 206 -10.70 0.27 5.35
N LEU A 207 -11.23 -0.86 4.89
CA LEU A 207 -12.33 -0.94 3.94
C LEU A 207 -13.68 -0.65 4.59
N GLN A 208 -13.84 -0.98 5.89
CA GLN A 208 -15.09 -0.80 6.64
C GLN A 208 -16.29 -1.52 5.99
N LEU A 209 -16.01 -2.66 5.36
CA LEU A 209 -16.99 -3.55 4.77
C LEU A 209 -17.47 -4.59 5.80
N PRO A 210 -18.59 -5.29 5.53
CA PRO A 210 -19.00 -6.42 6.35
C PRO A 210 -17.84 -7.41 6.59
N ASP A 211 -17.67 -7.80 7.85
CA ASP A 211 -16.64 -8.73 8.27
C ASP A 211 -17.12 -10.17 8.05
N GLU A 212 -16.60 -10.82 7.01
CA GLU A 212 -16.86 -12.22 6.69
C GLU A 212 -15.80 -13.17 7.29
N GLY A 213 -14.85 -12.62 8.03
CA GLY A 213 -13.89 -13.34 8.83
C GLY A 213 -12.68 -13.89 8.06
N TYR A 214 -11.98 -14.80 8.73
CA TYR A 214 -10.86 -15.53 8.16
C TYR A 214 -11.08 -17.03 8.31
N ASP A 215 -11.06 -17.76 7.19
CA ASP A 215 -11.47 -19.16 7.15
C ASP A 215 -10.28 -20.11 6.93
N ASN A 216 -10.35 -21.27 7.58
CA ASN A 216 -9.42 -22.38 7.36
C ASN A 216 -10.01 -23.34 6.31
N GLY A 217 -9.95 -22.92 5.05
CA GLY A 217 -10.69 -23.57 3.97
C GLY A 217 -9.85 -24.48 3.06
N GLY A 218 -8.51 -24.47 3.18
CA GLY A 218 -7.64 -25.20 2.26
C GLY A 218 -7.90 -24.84 0.79
N TYR A 219 -7.89 -23.55 0.48
CA TYR A 219 -8.34 -23.02 -0.81
C TYR A 219 -7.21 -22.33 -1.60
N GLY A 220 -7.34 -22.34 -2.93
CA GLY A 220 -6.47 -21.56 -3.81
C GLY A 220 -5.01 -22.00 -3.75
N MET A 221 -4.11 -21.01 -3.62
CA MET A 221 -2.66 -21.24 -3.55
C MET A 221 -2.16 -21.69 -2.16
N THR A 222 -3.00 -21.60 -1.13
CA THR A 222 -2.57 -21.79 0.28
C THR A 222 -2.22 -23.24 0.64
N VAL A 223 -2.52 -24.18 -0.25
CA VAL A 223 -2.38 -25.62 0.02
C VAL A 223 -1.06 -26.24 -0.45
N TYR A 224 -0.18 -25.46 -1.09
CA TYR A 224 1.02 -26.00 -1.75
C TYR A 224 2.32 -25.58 -1.05
N ASN A 225 3.32 -26.46 -1.14
CA ASN A 225 4.70 -26.23 -0.72
C ASN A 225 4.94 -25.85 0.76
N HIS A 226 3.92 -25.89 1.63
CA HIS A 226 4.02 -25.45 3.03
C HIS A 226 4.62 -24.04 3.14
N LEU A 227 4.27 -23.16 2.19
CA LEU A 227 4.69 -21.77 2.18
C LEU A 227 3.72 -20.98 3.04
N VAL A 228 4.23 -20.14 3.95
CA VAL A 228 3.36 -19.27 4.74
C VAL A 228 2.55 -18.38 3.79
N SER A 229 1.24 -18.56 3.75
CA SER A 229 0.43 -17.96 2.69
C SER A 229 -1.00 -17.64 3.10
N ALA A 230 -1.58 -16.62 2.45
CA ALA A 230 -2.97 -16.26 2.60
C ALA A 230 -3.56 -15.81 1.26
N LEU A 231 -4.85 -16.06 1.07
CA LEU A 231 -5.64 -15.52 -0.03
C LEU A 231 -6.60 -14.47 0.52
N THR A 232 -6.61 -13.28 -0.06
CA THR A 232 -7.48 -12.18 0.37
C THR A 232 -8.61 -11.98 -0.62
N GLU A 233 -9.85 -11.91 -0.12
CA GLU A 233 -11.03 -11.50 -0.84
C GLU A 233 -11.46 -10.14 -0.26
N ALA A 234 -10.92 -9.06 -0.81
CA ALA A 234 -11.02 -7.75 -0.16
C ALA A 234 -12.42 -7.13 -0.24
N PHE A 235 -13.12 -7.36 -1.35
CA PHE A 235 -14.47 -6.91 -1.62
C PHE A 235 -15.06 -7.68 -2.80
N TYR A 236 -16.34 -7.44 -3.10
CA TYR A 236 -17.04 -8.09 -4.20
C TYR A 236 -17.00 -7.23 -5.47
N ILE A 237 -16.42 -7.74 -6.56
CA ILE A 237 -16.40 -7.05 -7.88
C ILE A 237 -17.81 -6.80 -8.38
N THR A 238 -18.74 -7.69 -8.06
CA THR A 238 -20.13 -7.61 -8.46
C THR A 238 -20.89 -6.48 -7.77
N ASN A 239 -20.35 -5.92 -6.67
CA ASN A 239 -20.96 -4.81 -5.96
C ASN A 239 -20.81 -3.50 -6.75
N GLU A 240 -21.94 -2.82 -7.01
CA GLU A 240 -21.94 -1.60 -7.82
C GLU A 240 -21.09 -0.48 -7.20
N GLN A 241 -21.20 -0.24 -5.89
CA GLN A 241 -20.44 0.82 -5.24
C GLN A 241 -18.93 0.57 -5.35
N GLU A 242 -18.51 -0.67 -5.19
CA GLU A 242 -17.09 -1.04 -5.30
C GLU A 242 -16.57 -0.95 -6.73
N ALA A 243 -17.35 -1.42 -7.70
CA ALA A 243 -17.02 -1.29 -9.11
C ALA A 243 -16.90 0.19 -9.51
N GLN A 244 -17.83 1.05 -9.11
CA GLN A 244 -17.76 2.49 -9.41
C GLN A 244 -16.56 3.17 -8.72
N THR A 245 -16.24 2.78 -7.48
CA THR A 245 -15.09 3.32 -6.76
C THR A 245 -13.77 2.93 -7.45
N TYR A 246 -13.67 1.69 -7.96
CA TYR A 246 -12.54 1.27 -8.80
C TYR A 246 -12.47 2.04 -10.12
N LEU A 247 -13.60 2.26 -10.78
CA LEU A 247 -13.69 2.98 -12.07
C LEU A 247 -13.26 4.44 -11.98
N ASN A 248 -13.32 5.06 -10.80
CA ASN A 248 -12.80 6.41 -10.55
C ASN A 248 -11.26 6.50 -10.51
N GLY A 249 -10.55 5.40 -10.75
CA GLY A 249 -9.09 5.37 -10.86
C GLY A 249 -8.56 6.05 -12.13
N THR A 250 -7.26 6.27 -12.15
CA THR A 250 -6.54 6.72 -13.36
C THR A 250 -5.83 5.56 -14.00
N MET A 251 -5.91 5.49 -15.34
CA MET A 251 -5.24 4.44 -16.10
C MET A 251 -3.72 4.59 -15.99
N LYS A 252 -3.03 3.51 -15.59
CA LYS A 252 -1.57 3.48 -15.46
C LYS A 252 -1.02 2.20 -16.06
N ALA A 253 -0.02 2.33 -16.93
CA ALA A 253 0.76 1.20 -17.42
C ALA A 253 1.51 0.53 -16.25
N VAL A 254 1.30 -0.78 -16.07
CA VAL A 254 1.94 -1.56 -15.00
C VAL A 254 2.94 -2.58 -15.54
N CYS A 255 2.78 -3.01 -16.79
CA CYS A 255 3.72 -3.91 -17.45
C CYS A 255 3.67 -3.73 -18.98
N SER A 256 4.58 -4.39 -19.70
CA SER A 256 4.61 -4.40 -21.15
C SER A 256 4.80 -5.83 -21.66
N GLN A 257 3.99 -6.27 -22.61
CA GLN A 257 4.05 -7.61 -23.20
C GLN A 257 3.89 -7.52 -24.71
N GLY A 258 4.83 -8.12 -25.46
CA GLY A 258 4.81 -8.06 -26.92
C GLY A 258 4.92 -6.64 -27.51
N GLY A 259 5.50 -5.70 -26.75
CA GLY A 259 5.62 -4.30 -27.15
C GLY A 259 4.37 -3.46 -26.92
N LEU A 260 3.37 -3.99 -26.23
CA LEU A 260 2.16 -3.28 -25.82
C LEU A 260 2.13 -3.10 -24.30
N ASP A 261 1.85 -1.88 -23.87
CA ASP A 261 1.68 -1.58 -22.45
C ASP A 261 0.32 -2.06 -21.97
N TYR A 262 0.34 -2.85 -20.90
CA TYR A 262 -0.86 -3.24 -20.19
C TYR A 262 -1.10 -2.25 -19.06
N SER A 263 -2.28 -1.63 -19.09
CA SER A 263 -2.66 -0.61 -18.13
C SER A 263 -3.85 -1.06 -17.29
N VAL A 264 -3.84 -0.67 -16.03
CA VAL A 264 -4.91 -0.91 -15.06
C VAL A 264 -5.31 0.41 -14.40
N LEU A 265 -6.52 0.46 -13.84
CA LEU A 265 -6.95 1.62 -13.08
C LEU A 265 -6.33 1.59 -11.69
N ILE A 266 -5.69 2.69 -11.31
CA ILE A 266 -5.18 2.90 -9.95
C ILE A 266 -5.86 4.14 -9.39
N GLY A 267 -6.56 3.97 -8.28
CA GLY A 267 -7.31 5.02 -7.60
C GLY A 267 -7.49 4.69 -6.13
N ASP A 268 -8.42 5.39 -5.48
CA ASP A 268 -8.63 5.28 -4.04
C ASP A 268 -8.89 3.86 -3.57
N ARG A 269 -9.70 3.08 -4.29
CA ARG A 269 -9.99 1.68 -3.90
C ARG A 269 -8.72 0.82 -3.85
N VAL A 270 -7.96 0.82 -4.96
CA VAL A 270 -6.70 0.07 -5.10
C VAL A 270 -5.67 0.52 -4.07
N ASN A 271 -5.51 1.83 -3.89
CA ASN A 271 -4.56 2.39 -2.93
C ASN A 271 -4.90 2.00 -1.49
N LYS A 272 -6.19 2.05 -1.13
CA LYS A 272 -6.68 1.74 0.22
C LYS A 272 -6.47 0.28 0.58
N GLU A 273 -6.77 -0.63 -0.35
CA GLU A 273 -6.51 -2.06 -0.16
C GLU A 273 -5.01 -2.38 -0.11
N ALA A 274 -4.22 -1.87 -1.07
CA ALA A 274 -2.78 -2.11 -1.08
C ALA A 274 -2.10 -1.58 0.19
N GLU A 275 -2.55 -0.44 0.72
CA GLU A 275 -2.10 0.07 2.02
C GLU A 275 -2.52 -0.86 3.17
N ALA A 276 -3.75 -1.35 3.18
CA ALA A 276 -4.22 -2.29 4.20
C ALA A 276 -3.41 -3.59 4.21
N LEU A 277 -3.15 -4.17 3.04
CA LEU A 277 -2.31 -5.36 2.89
C LEU A 277 -0.87 -5.10 3.34
N PHE A 278 -0.31 -3.93 3.00
CA PHE A 278 1.01 -3.50 3.46
C PHE A 278 1.08 -3.42 4.99
N GLN A 279 0.08 -2.80 5.64
CA GLN A 279 0.01 -2.70 7.10
C GLN A 279 -0.18 -4.07 7.78
N GLY A 280 -0.96 -4.96 7.17
CA GLY A 280 -1.11 -6.34 7.64
C GLY A 280 0.20 -7.12 7.58
N LEU A 281 0.92 -7.01 6.47
CA LEU A 281 2.27 -7.58 6.34
C LEU A 281 3.26 -6.97 7.33
N TYR A 282 3.25 -5.64 7.49
CA TYR A 282 4.10 -4.96 8.46
C TYR A 282 3.88 -5.51 9.88
N THR A 283 2.62 -5.67 10.27
CA THR A 283 2.22 -6.20 11.59
C THR A 283 2.69 -7.65 11.76
N TYR A 284 2.47 -8.49 10.74
CA TYR A 284 2.93 -9.88 10.74
C TYR A 284 4.46 -9.98 10.88
N LEU A 285 5.20 -9.24 10.06
CA LEU A 285 6.67 -9.27 10.03
C LEU A 285 7.31 -8.65 11.28
N SER A 286 6.61 -7.75 11.97
CA SER A 286 7.06 -7.14 13.23
C SER A 286 6.91 -8.05 14.44
N THR A 287 6.13 -9.13 14.32
CA THR A 287 5.89 -10.04 15.44
C THR A 287 7.09 -10.98 15.60
N PRO A 288 7.74 -11.06 16.78
CA PRO A 288 8.86 -11.97 16.99
C PRO A 288 8.45 -13.41 16.71
N THR A 289 9.20 -14.09 15.83
CA THR A 289 8.99 -15.52 15.62
C THR A 289 9.41 -16.26 16.89
N LYS A 290 8.53 -17.11 17.44
CA LYS A 290 8.94 -18.02 18.52
C LYS A 290 10.09 -18.89 18.01
N PRO A 291 11.16 -19.13 18.79
CA PRO A 291 12.23 -20.04 18.39
C PRO A 291 11.64 -21.42 18.10
N GLY A 292 11.79 -21.94 16.87
CA GLY A 292 11.39 -23.32 16.53
C GLY A 292 10.73 -23.54 15.17
N ARG A 293 10.42 -22.52 14.37
CA ARG A 293 10.03 -22.71 12.95
C ARG A 293 11.26 -22.57 12.05
N LYS A 294 11.86 -23.70 11.69
CA LYS A 294 12.77 -23.83 10.54
C LYS A 294 12.10 -24.75 9.52
#